data_AF-A0A941IV85-F1
#
_entry.id   AF-A0A941IV85-F1
#
_cell.length_a   1.000
_cell.length_b   1.000
_cell.length_c   1.000
_cell.angle_alpha   90.00
_cell.angle_beta   90.00
_cell.angle_gamma   90.00
#
_symmetry.space_group_name_H-M   'P 1'
#
loop_
_entity.id
_entity.type
_entity.pdbx_description
1 polymer ?
#
loop_
_entity_poly.entity_id
_entity_poly.type
_entity_poly.pdbx_seq_one_letter_code
_entity_poly.pdbx_strand_id
1 'polypeptide(L)'
;MGPTRAGRRLSTDAVAHLVHKHARTAGCPCPSIKPDHLHTHVLRHTCAMRLLHAGMDSAVIALWIGHADHLRSTDVYLHSDMTIKQNALERAAPTTTPRGRYRSSDPGIAFLESLWP
;
A
#
# COMPACT_ATOMS: atom_id res chain seq x y z
N MET A 1 -1.94 20.11 11.25
CA MET A 1 -3.15 19.49 11.86
C MET A 1 -4.18 20.60 12.03
N GLY A 2 -5.30 20.53 11.32
CA GLY A 2 -6.29 21.62 11.26
C GLY A 2 -7.03 21.85 12.59
N PRO A 3 -7.64 23.03 12.79
CA PRO A 3 -8.36 23.35 14.01
C PRO A 3 -9.70 22.60 14.08
N THR A 4 -10.11 22.25 15.30
CA THR A 4 -11.49 21.86 15.64
C THR A 4 -12.43 23.04 15.44
N ARG A 5 -13.76 22.81 15.47
CA ARG A 5 -14.77 23.89 15.47
C ARG A 5 -14.58 24.93 16.58
N ALA A 6 -13.84 24.58 17.64
CA ALA A 6 -13.49 25.47 18.75
C ALA A 6 -12.06 26.06 18.63
N GLY A 7 -11.40 25.98 17.47
CA GLY A 7 -10.06 26.54 17.24
C GLY A 7 -8.89 25.73 17.82
N ARG A 8 -9.16 24.67 18.59
CA ARG A 8 -8.14 23.81 19.23
C ARG A 8 -7.59 22.78 18.26
N ARG A 9 -6.36 22.30 18.46
CA ARG A 9 -5.79 21.19 17.68
C ARG A 9 -6.67 19.93 17.80
N LEU A 10 -6.91 19.26 16.68
CA LEU A 10 -7.52 17.94 16.68
C LEU A 10 -6.62 16.94 17.42
N SER A 11 -7.18 16.22 18.39
CA SER A 11 -6.51 15.08 19.01
C SER A 11 -6.47 13.90 18.04
N THR A 12 -5.57 12.94 18.27
CA THR A 12 -5.50 11.69 17.50
C THR A 12 -6.83 10.93 17.56
N ASP A 13 -7.47 10.92 18.73
CA ASP A 13 -8.79 10.32 18.93
C ASP A 13 -9.88 11.01 18.11
N ALA A 14 -9.89 12.35 18.06
CA ALA A 14 -10.83 13.10 17.24
C ALA A 14 -10.65 12.80 15.75
N VAL A 15 -9.42 12.61 15.28
CA VAL A 15 -9.14 12.18 13.91
C VAL A 15 -9.62 10.76 13.67
N ALA A 16 -9.36 9.82 14.58
CA ALA A 16 -9.83 8.45 14.48
C ALA A 16 -11.37 8.37 14.42
N HIS A 17 -12.05 9.16 15.26
CA HIS A 17 -13.50 9.26 15.26
C HIS A 17 -14.05 9.80 13.93
N LEU A 18 -13.43 10.84 13.37
CA LEU A 18 -13.82 11.36 12.06
C LEU A 18 -13.62 10.32 10.95
N VAL A 19 -12.49 9.63 10.94
CA VAL A 19 -12.20 8.57 9.98
C VAL A 19 -13.26 7.48 10.06
N HIS A 20 -13.57 6.99 11.26
CA HIS A 20 -14.58 5.94 11.45
C HIS A 20 -15.98 6.42 11.03
N LYS A 21 -16.36 7.66 11.37
CA LYS A 21 -17.62 8.26 10.93
C LYS A 21 -17.77 8.24 9.41
N HIS A 22 -16.75 8.70 8.69
CA HIS A 22 -16.78 8.72 7.22
C HIS A 22 -16.67 7.32 6.62
N ALA A 23 -15.93 6.39 7.25
CA ALA A 23 -15.86 5.00 6.84
C ALA A 23 -17.22 4.31 6.88
N ARG A 24 -18.04 4.58 7.92
CA ARG A 24 -19.42 4.06 8.01
C ARG A 24 -20.30 4.57 6.88
N THR A 25 -20.21 5.85 6.55
CA THR A 25 -20.95 6.43 5.42
C THR A 25 -20.52 5.83 4.08
N ALA A 26 -19.21 5.62 3.89
CA ALA A 26 -18.66 5.02 2.67
C ALA A 26 -18.91 3.50 2.58
N GLY A 27 -19.08 2.81 3.71
CA GLY A 27 -19.38 1.38 3.74
C GLY A 27 -20.77 1.02 3.21
N CYS A 28 -21.74 1.94 3.26
CA CYS A 28 -23.07 1.72 2.69
C CYS A 28 -23.04 1.44 1.17
N PRO A 29 -22.39 2.27 0.34
CA PRO A 29 -22.24 1.98 -1.09
C PRO A 29 -21.10 0.99 -1.43
N CYS A 30 -20.16 0.74 -0.51
CA CYS A 30 -18.98 -0.09 -0.78
C CYS A 30 -18.78 -1.16 0.31
N PRO A 31 -19.31 -2.39 0.14
CA PRO A 31 -19.24 -3.47 1.13
C PRO A 31 -17.80 -3.92 1.46
N SER A 32 -16.83 -3.63 0.59
CA SER A 32 -15.41 -3.92 0.83
C SER A 32 -14.79 -3.03 1.91
N ILE A 33 -15.39 -1.88 2.22
CA ILE A 33 -14.93 -0.99 3.28
C ILE A 33 -15.46 -1.52 4.62
N LYS A 34 -14.56 -2.02 5.46
CA LYS A 34 -14.86 -2.43 6.85
C LYS A 34 -14.48 -1.30 7.81
N PRO A 35 -15.44 -0.53 8.35
CA PRO A 35 -15.16 0.65 9.17
C PRO A 35 -14.33 0.35 10.42
N ASP A 36 -14.48 -0.85 10.97
CA ASP A 36 -13.76 -1.28 12.18
C ASP A 36 -12.27 -1.53 11.95
N HIS A 37 -11.88 -1.79 10.69
CA HIS A 37 -10.49 -2.03 10.32
C HIS A 37 -9.82 -0.77 9.75
N LEU A 38 -10.55 0.35 9.63
CA LEU A 38 -10.08 1.54 8.95
C LEU A 38 -9.54 2.56 9.95
N HIS A 39 -8.21 2.71 9.95
CA HIS A 39 -7.50 3.67 10.79
C HIS A 39 -6.66 4.63 9.95
N THR A 40 -6.20 5.72 10.56
CA THR A 40 -5.33 6.72 9.91
C THR A 40 -4.09 6.11 9.27
N HIS A 41 -3.50 5.08 9.89
CA HIS A 41 -2.35 4.37 9.34
C HIS A 41 -2.68 3.62 8.05
N VAL A 42 -3.86 3.00 7.96
CA VAL A 42 -4.32 2.30 6.74
C VAL A 42 -4.49 3.29 5.60
N LEU A 43 -5.11 4.44 5.86
CA LEU A 43 -5.26 5.51 4.86
C LEU A 43 -3.91 6.04 4.35
N ARG A 44 -2.94 6.22 5.25
CA ARG A 44 -1.57 6.63 4.89
C ARG A 44 -0.91 5.58 3.99
N HIS A 45 -1.04 4.30 4.33
CA HIS A 45 -0.49 3.21 3.54
C HIS A 45 -1.15 3.12 2.15
N THR A 46 -2.48 3.22 2.07
CA THR A 46 -3.21 3.24 0.79
C THR A 46 -2.80 4.42 -0.08
N CYS A 47 -2.62 5.62 0.49
CA CYS A 47 -2.14 6.78 -0.25
C CYS A 47 -0.74 6.52 -0.84
N ALA A 48 0.19 6.02 -0.04
CA ALA A 48 1.53 5.67 -0.48
C ALA A 48 1.53 4.66 -1.63
N MET A 49 0.74 3.59 -1.51
CA MET A 49 0.62 2.57 -2.54
C MET A 49 0.04 3.13 -3.84
N ARG A 50 -0.96 4.01 -3.77
CA ARG A 50 -1.52 4.65 -4.96
C ARG A 50 -0.51 5.54 -5.68
N LEU A 51 0.33 6.27 -4.95
CA LEU A 51 1.41 7.08 -5.54
C LEU A 51 2.48 6.17 -6.17
N LEU A 52 2.82 5.07 -5.51
CA LEU A 52 3.78 4.10 -6.03
C LEU A 52 3.28 3.44 -7.31
N HIS A 53 2.00 3.05 -7.37
CA HIS A 53 1.35 2.52 -8.57
C HIS A 53 1.26 3.53 -9.71
N ALA A 54 1.17 4.82 -9.39
CA ALA A 54 1.25 5.89 -10.39
C ALA A 54 2.68 6.11 -10.95
N GLY A 55 3.67 5.33 -10.48
CA GLY A 55 5.04 5.39 -10.95
C GLY A 55 5.89 6.47 -10.28
N MET A 56 5.43 7.03 -9.15
CA MET A 56 6.24 7.95 -8.37
C MET A 56 7.37 7.19 -7.67
N ASP A 57 8.55 7.80 -7.65
CA ASP A 57 9.71 7.24 -6.99
C ASP A 57 9.50 7.11 -5.47
N SER A 58 10.02 6.02 -4.89
CA SER A 58 9.82 5.72 -3.47
C SER A 58 10.43 6.76 -2.54
N ALA A 59 11.53 7.42 -2.94
CA ALA A 59 12.12 8.53 -2.18
C ALA A 59 11.23 9.78 -2.21
N VAL A 60 10.56 10.04 -3.34
CA VAL A 60 9.58 11.15 -3.45
C VAL A 60 8.35 10.86 -2.58
N ILE A 61 7.88 9.62 -2.55
CA ILE A 61 6.77 9.20 -1.69
C ILE A 61 7.17 9.31 -0.21
N ALA A 62 8.38 8.88 0.15
CA ALA A 62 8.92 9.04 1.51
C ALA A 62 8.89 10.51 1.96
N LEU A 63 9.33 11.41 1.07
CA LEU A 63 9.34 12.85 1.32
C LEU A 63 7.92 13.41 1.52
N TRP A 64 6.97 13.07 0.64
CA TRP A 64 5.58 13.51 0.72
C TRP A 64 4.87 13.05 1.98
N ILE A 65 5.22 11.87 2.46
CA ILE A 65 4.59 11.24 3.62
C ILE A 65 5.25 11.73 4.93
N GLY A 66 6.33 12.51 4.86
CA GLY A 66 7.00 13.12 6.01
C GLY A 66 8.08 12.24 6.62
N HIS A 67 8.71 11.39 5.81
CA HIS A 67 9.77 10.46 6.19
C HIS A 67 11.08 10.73 5.42
N ALA A 68 11.48 11.99 5.25
CA ALA A 68 12.79 12.31 4.64
C ALA A 68 13.96 11.59 5.37
N ASP A 69 13.81 11.31 6.67
CA ASP A 69 14.84 10.67 7.50
C ASP A 69 14.71 9.14 7.63
N HIS A 70 13.65 8.50 7.10
CA HIS A 70 13.30 7.10 7.38
C HIS A 70 13.01 6.26 6.12
N LEU A 71 13.99 6.16 5.22
CA LEU A 71 13.92 5.33 4.00
C LEU A 71 13.62 3.84 4.26
N ARG A 72 13.99 3.31 5.44
CA ARG A 72 13.63 1.94 5.85
C ARG A 72 12.12 1.68 5.95
N SER A 73 11.32 2.72 6.21
CA SER A 73 9.87 2.57 6.32
C SER A 73 9.16 2.49 4.96
N THR A 74 9.81 2.95 3.89
CA THR A 74 9.29 2.87 2.53
C THR A 74 9.56 1.54 1.82
N ASP A 75 10.50 0.74 2.32
CA ASP A 75 10.73 -0.63 1.81
C ASP A 75 9.46 -1.47 1.88
N VAL A 76 8.60 -1.24 2.87
CA VAL A 76 7.34 -1.97 3.01
C VAL A 76 6.45 -1.84 1.78
N TYR A 77 6.49 -0.69 1.09
CA TYR A 77 5.70 -0.46 -0.11
C TYR A 77 6.24 -1.22 -1.32
N LEU A 78 7.57 -1.24 -1.49
CA LEU A 78 8.23 -2.00 -2.57
C LEU A 78 8.07 -3.52 -2.39
N HIS A 79 7.96 -4.02 -1.16
CA HIS A 79 7.72 -5.43 -0.88
C HIS A 79 6.24 -5.81 -0.95
N SER A 80 5.33 -4.87 -0.67
CA SER A 80 3.89 -5.13 -0.66
C SER A 80 3.30 -5.38 -2.06
N ASP A 81 3.97 -4.92 -3.12
CA ASP A 81 3.56 -5.21 -4.49
C ASP A 81 4.72 -5.65 -5.38
N MET A 82 4.82 -6.97 -5.58
CA MET A 82 5.82 -7.61 -6.43
C MET A 82 5.65 -7.29 -7.93
N THR A 83 4.48 -6.79 -8.36
CA THR A 83 4.25 -6.42 -9.76
C THR A 83 5.15 -5.28 -10.21
N ILE A 84 5.51 -4.35 -9.31
CA ILE A 84 6.43 -3.25 -9.62
C ILE A 84 7.83 -3.78 -9.89
N LYS A 85 8.31 -4.72 -9.07
CA LYS A 85 9.61 -5.38 -9.28
C LYS A 85 9.61 -6.18 -10.58
N GLN A 86 8.50 -6.86 -10.87
CA GLN A 86 8.33 -7.60 -12.12
C GLN A 86 8.37 -6.66 -13.34
N ASN A 87 7.63 -5.55 -13.32
CA ASN A 87 7.64 -4.56 -14.40
C ASN A 87 9.04 -3.92 -14.60
N ALA A 88 9.78 -3.67 -13.50
CA ALA A 88 11.15 -3.17 -13.58
C ALA A 88 12.10 -4.20 -14.20
N LEU A 89 11.98 -5.48 -13.83
CA LEU A 89 12.75 -6.58 -14.42
C LEU A 89 12.41 -6.75 -15.91
N GLU A 90 11.14 -6.66 -16.30
CA GLU A 90 10.71 -6.73 -17.69
C GLU A 90 11.27 -5.58 -18.55
N ARG A 91 11.34 -4.37 -17.97
CA ARG A 91 11.97 -3.20 -18.61
C ARG A 91 13.48 -3.30 -18.74
N ALA A 92 14.15 -3.93 -17.77
CA ALA A 92 15.60 -4.11 -17.75
C ALA A 92 16.07 -5.42 -18.41
N ALA A 93 15.14 -6.26 -18.88
CA ALA A 93 15.46 -7.57 -19.46
C ALA A 93 16.27 -7.42 -20.76
N PRO A 94 17.43 -8.09 -20.89
CA PRO A 94 18.18 -8.15 -22.15
C PRO A 94 17.32 -8.73 -23.26
N THR A 95 17.45 -8.20 -24.48
CA THR A 95 16.73 -8.68 -25.68
C THR A 95 17.00 -10.15 -26.01
N THR A 96 18.09 -10.71 -25.48
CA THR A 96 18.59 -12.06 -25.73
C THR A 96 17.97 -13.13 -24.83
N THR A 97 17.24 -12.76 -23.77
CA THR A 97 16.67 -13.73 -22.82
C THR A 97 15.20 -13.97 -23.14
N PRO A 98 14.74 -15.24 -23.27
CA PRO A 98 13.32 -15.54 -23.47
C PRO A 98 12.48 -14.94 -22.34
N ARG A 99 11.50 -14.11 -22.70
CA ARG A 99 10.56 -13.52 -21.74
C ARG A 99 9.63 -14.61 -21.23
N GLY A 100 9.65 -14.85 -19.92
CA GLY A 100 8.79 -15.83 -19.29
C GLY A 100 8.73 -15.64 -17.78
N ARG A 101 7.56 -15.83 -17.20
CA ARG A 101 7.44 -15.92 -15.74
C ARG A 101 8.00 -17.28 -15.33
N TYR A 102 8.91 -17.30 -14.37
CA TYR A 102 9.41 -18.54 -13.81
C TYR A 102 8.22 -19.38 -13.32
N ARG A 103 8.04 -20.54 -13.92
CA ARG A 103 7.15 -21.59 -13.42
C ARG A 103 8.05 -22.69 -12.89
N SER A 104 7.99 -22.92 -11.59
CA SER A 104 8.63 -24.10 -11.03
C SER A 104 7.91 -25.34 -11.57
N SER A 105 8.66 -26.29 -12.12
CA SER A 105 8.16 -27.63 -12.45
C SER A 105 8.38 -28.61 -11.30
N ASP A 106 8.77 -28.12 -10.12
CA ASP A 106 9.03 -28.93 -8.95
C ASP A 106 7.71 -29.43 -8.34
N PRO A 107 7.50 -30.75 -8.21
CA PRO A 107 6.35 -31.32 -7.52
C PRO A 107 6.16 -30.78 -6.10
N GLY A 108 7.24 -30.39 -5.42
CA GLY A 108 7.19 -29.78 -4.09
C GLY A 108 6.50 -28.42 -4.07
N ILE A 109 6.71 -27.59 -5.09
CA ILE A 109 6.04 -26.28 -5.19
C ILE A 109 4.56 -26.44 -5.52
N ALA A 110 4.22 -27.38 -6.41
CA ALA A 110 2.82 -27.70 -6.72
C ALA A 110 2.06 -28.26 -5.50
N PHE A 111 2.74 -29.02 -4.64
CA PHE A 111 2.20 -29.48 -3.35
C PHE A 111 1.98 -28.32 -2.38
N LEU A 112 2.91 -27.37 -2.29
CA LEU A 112 2.75 -26.20 -1.42
C LEU A 112 1.62 -25.28 -1.91
N GLU A 113 1.46 -25.10 -3.22
CA GLU A 113 0.35 -24.32 -3.80
C GLU A 113 -1.02 -24.98 -3.56
N SER A 114 -1.10 -26.32 -3.46
CA SER A 114 -2.36 -27.01 -3.19
C SER A 114 -2.79 -26.99 -1.70
N LEU A 115 -1.89 -26.59 -0.80
CA LEU A 115 -2.16 -26.48 0.64
C LEU A 115 -2.79 -25.13 1.05
N TRP A 116 -2.88 -24.16 0.15
CA TRP A 116 -3.45 -22.85 0.41
C TRP A 116 -4.57 -22.52 -0.59
N PRO A 117 -5.86 -22.43 -0.16
CA PRO A 117 -6.97 -22.07 -1.04
C PRO A 117 -6.97 -20.60 -1.50
#